data_AF-A0AAN1HGM8-F1
#
_entry.id   AF-A0AAN1HGM8-F1
#
_cell.length_a   1.000
_cell.length_b   1.000
_cell.length_c   1.000
_cell.angle_alpha   90.00
_cell.angle_beta   90.00
_cell.angle_gamma   90.00
#
_symmetry.space_group_name_H-M   'P 1'
#
loop_
_entity.id
_entity.type
_entity.pdbx_description
1 polymer ?
#
loop_
_entity_poly.entity_id
_entity_poly.type
_entity_poly.pdbx_seq_one_letter_code
_entity_poly.pdbx_strand_id
1 'polypeptide(L)'
;MTATMTDAHRAANEAWRGFTGTRWRGRVDVRDFIQTNYTPYDGDSTFLAGPTARTLAVWREVAALFPEERRRGVFDVDTATPSTITSHAPGFIDRDRELIVGLQTDAPLKRAIMPNGGLRMVENSLKAYGYESDPFVTKVFSTYLDVLPGLKSRDSGLGRLTLPGASCFNALCRDFRPGLTGAPRGV
;
A
#
# COMPACT_ATOMS: atom_id res chain seq x y z
N MET A 1 42.58 -22.33 12.52
CA MET A 1 41.98 -21.08 12.05
C MET A 1 40.50 -21.12 12.36
N THR A 2 40.08 -20.50 13.47
CA THR A 2 38.67 -20.42 13.86
C THR A 2 38.04 -19.30 13.04
N ALA A 3 37.20 -19.65 12.06
CA ALA A 3 36.48 -18.66 11.27
C ALA A 3 35.48 -17.93 12.18
N THR A 4 35.76 -16.68 12.51
CA THR A 4 34.79 -15.79 13.17
C THR A 4 33.63 -15.55 12.21
N MET A 5 32.48 -16.16 12.50
CA MET A 5 31.21 -15.81 11.87
C MET A 5 30.91 -14.33 12.08
N THR A 6 30.58 -13.62 11.00
CA THR A 6 30.15 -12.22 11.05
C THR A 6 28.79 -12.09 11.74
N ASP A 7 28.52 -10.97 12.41
CA ASP A 7 27.29 -10.77 13.19
C ASP A 7 26.01 -10.88 12.35
N ALA A 8 26.08 -10.53 11.06
CA ALA A 8 24.98 -10.72 10.11
C ALA A 8 24.64 -12.21 9.88
N HIS A 9 25.65 -13.09 9.80
CA HIS A 9 25.44 -14.54 9.70
C HIS A 9 24.88 -15.12 11.00
N ARG A 10 25.26 -14.56 12.15
CA ARG A 10 24.73 -14.96 13.46
C ARG A 10 23.24 -14.60 13.60
N ALA A 11 22.88 -13.37 13.25
CA ALA A 11 21.50 -12.88 13.28
C ALA A 11 20.57 -13.65 12.32
N ALA A 12 21.05 -13.96 11.11
CA ALA A 12 20.30 -14.80 10.16
C ALA A 12 20.05 -16.21 10.71
N ASN A 13 21.05 -16.82 11.34
CA ASN A 13 20.91 -18.17 11.94
C ASN A 13 19.94 -18.20 13.12
N GLU A 14 19.81 -17.10 13.88
CA GLU A 14 18.82 -17.01 14.95
C GLU A 14 17.40 -16.85 14.41
N ALA A 15 17.20 -15.98 13.42
CA ALA A 15 15.91 -15.79 12.77
C ALA A 15 15.40 -17.05 12.04
N TRP A 16 16.32 -17.93 11.62
CA TRP A 16 15.99 -19.17 10.90
C TRP A 16 15.82 -20.41 11.78
N ARG A 17 15.88 -20.24 13.11
CA ARG A 17 15.81 -21.33 14.08
C ARG A 17 14.48 -22.07 13.95
N GLY A 18 14.54 -23.39 13.82
CA GLY A 18 13.36 -24.26 13.73
C GLY A 18 12.80 -24.41 12.31
N PHE A 19 13.20 -23.56 11.35
CA PHE A 19 12.84 -23.79 9.95
C PHE A 19 13.67 -24.91 9.33
N THR A 20 13.05 -25.67 8.43
CA THR A 20 13.66 -26.74 7.63
C THR A 20 13.99 -26.24 6.22
N GLY A 21 14.76 -27.02 5.47
CA GLY A 21 15.19 -26.68 4.11
C GLY A 21 16.58 -26.02 4.04
N THR A 22 17.26 -26.20 2.91
CA THR A 22 18.66 -25.74 2.71
C THR A 22 18.81 -24.85 1.49
N ARG A 23 17.97 -25.02 0.47
CA ARG A 23 18.06 -24.30 -0.80
C ARG A 23 17.71 -22.82 -0.64
N TRP A 24 16.62 -22.48 0.04
CA TRP A 24 16.26 -21.09 0.34
C TRP A 24 17.27 -20.35 1.25
N ARG A 25 18.17 -21.07 1.95
CA ARG A 25 19.23 -20.47 2.77
C ARG A 25 20.43 -20.02 1.94
N GLY A 26 20.66 -20.64 0.78
CA GLY A 26 21.77 -20.32 -0.12
C GLY A 26 21.43 -19.29 -1.20
N ARG A 27 20.14 -18.96 -1.39
CA ARG A 27 19.66 -18.00 -2.40
C ARG A 27 18.24 -17.54 -2.10
N VAL A 28 17.81 -16.45 -2.73
CA VAL A 28 16.42 -15.96 -2.63
C VAL A 28 15.47 -16.97 -3.30
N ASP A 29 14.78 -17.78 -2.48
CA ASP A 29 13.80 -18.79 -2.94
C ASP A 29 12.65 -18.89 -1.91
N VAL A 30 11.75 -17.91 -1.93
CA VAL A 30 10.60 -17.82 -1.01
C VAL A 30 9.65 -19.02 -1.16
N ARG A 31 9.55 -19.58 -2.38
CA ARG A 31 8.71 -20.75 -2.65
C ARG A 31 9.20 -21.98 -1.89
N ASP A 32 10.50 -22.28 -2.00
CA ASP A 32 11.13 -23.41 -1.29
C ASP A 32 10.98 -23.24 0.24
N PHE A 33 11.17 -22.01 0.75
CA PHE A 33 10.93 -21.70 2.17
C PHE A 33 9.50 -22.05 2.61
N ILE A 34 8.48 -21.56 1.88
CA ILE A 34 7.09 -21.82 2.24
C ILE A 34 6.80 -23.32 2.19
N GLN A 35 7.14 -24.00 1.08
CA GLN A 35 6.83 -25.42 0.89
C GLN A 35 7.46 -26.34 1.93
N THR A 36 8.62 -25.98 2.46
CA THR A 36 9.33 -26.79 3.48
C THR A 36 8.89 -26.48 4.92
N ASN A 37 8.19 -25.37 5.17
CA ASN A 37 7.92 -24.87 6.52
C ASN A 37 6.45 -24.62 6.87
N TYR A 38 5.55 -24.54 5.89
CA TYR A 38 4.13 -24.36 6.17
C TYR A 38 3.51 -25.65 6.72
N THR A 39 2.54 -25.49 7.62
CA THR A 39 1.70 -26.60 8.08
C THR A 39 0.31 -26.43 7.44
N PRO A 40 -0.12 -27.34 6.54
CA PRO A 40 -1.49 -27.35 6.04
C PRO A 40 -2.47 -27.40 7.21
N TYR A 41 -3.56 -26.63 7.12
CA TYR A 41 -4.62 -26.62 8.11
C TYR A 41 -5.96 -26.92 7.43
N ASP A 42 -6.47 -28.14 7.66
CA ASP A 42 -7.75 -28.63 7.12
C ASP A 42 -8.88 -28.61 8.17
N GLY A 43 -8.68 -27.88 9.28
CA GLY A 43 -9.66 -27.73 10.36
C GLY A 43 -10.70 -26.65 10.08
N ASP A 44 -11.46 -26.26 11.12
CA ASP A 44 -12.52 -25.26 11.03
C ASP A 44 -12.12 -23.89 11.64
N SER A 45 -13.07 -22.96 11.72
CA SER A 45 -12.83 -21.60 12.23
C SER A 45 -12.89 -21.47 13.75
N THR A 46 -13.03 -22.57 14.50
CA THR A 46 -13.24 -22.52 15.96
C THR A 46 -12.06 -21.98 16.75
N PHE A 47 -10.84 -22.05 16.20
CA PHE A 47 -9.63 -21.51 16.83
C PHE A 47 -9.47 -19.99 16.69
N LEU A 48 -10.32 -19.32 15.89
CA LEU A 48 -10.19 -17.90 15.62
C LEU A 48 -10.46 -17.06 16.88
N ALA A 49 -9.51 -16.20 17.21
CA ALA A 49 -9.68 -15.21 18.26
C ALA A 49 -10.34 -13.93 17.70
N GLY A 50 -11.21 -13.31 18.52
CA GLY A 50 -11.80 -12.01 18.21
C GLY A 50 -10.80 -10.85 18.28
N PRO A 51 -11.22 -9.64 17.85
CA PRO A 51 -10.36 -8.46 17.88
C PRO A 51 -10.05 -8.04 19.32
N THR A 52 -8.82 -7.60 19.56
CA THR A 52 -8.43 -7.05 20.85
C THR A 52 -9.03 -5.65 21.08
N ALA A 53 -9.13 -5.21 22.33
CA ALA A 53 -9.54 -3.84 22.66
C ALA A 53 -8.67 -2.78 21.97
N ARG A 54 -7.36 -3.06 21.83
CA ARG A 54 -6.39 -2.23 21.11
C ARG A 54 -6.74 -2.12 19.62
N THR A 55 -7.00 -3.25 18.96
CA THR A 55 -7.44 -3.29 17.56
C THR A 55 -8.74 -2.51 17.36
N LEU A 56 -9.72 -2.67 18.26
CA LEU A 56 -10.98 -1.94 18.20
C LEU A 56 -10.80 -0.44 18.41
N ALA A 57 -9.85 -0.01 19.25
CA ALA A 57 -9.55 1.41 19.46
C ALA A 57 -8.98 2.05 18.18
N VAL A 58 -7.91 1.48 17.62
CA VAL A 58 -7.30 1.96 16.36
C VAL A 58 -8.33 1.96 15.23
N TRP A 59 -9.14 0.90 15.12
CA TRP A 59 -10.18 0.81 14.10
C TRP A 59 -11.24 1.90 14.24
N ARG A 60 -11.67 2.24 15.47
CA ARG A 60 -12.66 3.31 15.70
C ARG A 60 -12.14 4.67 15.26
N GLU A 61 -10.86 4.95 15.50
CA GLU A 61 -10.24 6.21 15.09
C GLU A 61 -10.21 6.36 13.57
N VAL A 62 -9.76 5.33 12.84
CA VAL A 62 -9.82 5.33 11.36
C VAL A 62 -11.26 5.41 10.86
N ALA A 63 -12.16 4.62 11.45
CA ALA A 63 -13.55 4.57 11.03
C ALA A 63 -14.28 5.91 11.18
N ALA A 64 -13.89 6.73 12.17
CA ALA A 64 -14.41 8.07 12.38
C ALA A 64 -14.03 9.06 11.27
N LEU A 65 -12.98 8.78 10.48
CA LEU A 65 -12.54 9.64 9.37
C LEU A 65 -13.33 9.41 8.07
N PHE A 66 -13.89 8.21 7.86
CA PHE A 66 -14.62 7.88 6.62
C PHE A 66 -15.88 8.72 6.33
N PRO A 67 -16.69 9.14 7.32
CA PRO A 67 -17.79 10.06 7.07
C PRO A 67 -17.31 11.37 6.42
N GLU A 68 -16.17 11.89 6.90
CA GLU A 68 -15.60 13.13 6.39
C GLU A 68 -14.98 12.94 5.01
N GLU A 69 -14.25 11.85 4.79
CA GLU A 69 -13.73 11.51 3.46
C GLU A 69 -14.85 11.38 2.44
N ARG A 70 -15.95 10.70 2.77
CA ARG A 70 -17.11 10.56 1.86
C ARG A 70 -17.77 11.89 1.54
N ARG A 71 -17.81 12.83 2.48
CA ARG A 71 -18.37 14.16 2.28
C ARG A 71 -17.50 15.02 1.34
N ARG A 72 -16.18 14.95 1.50
CA ARG A 72 -15.21 15.74 0.72
C ARG A 72 -14.74 15.06 -0.57
N GLY A 73 -14.98 13.75 -0.72
CA GLY A 73 -14.43 12.89 -1.77
C GLY A 73 -12.98 12.45 -1.49
N VAL A 74 -12.18 13.31 -0.87
CA VAL A 74 -10.83 13.02 -0.38
C VAL A 74 -10.64 13.66 0.99
N PHE A 75 -10.04 12.93 1.93
CA PHE A 75 -9.78 13.41 3.27
C PHE A 75 -8.71 14.51 3.28
N ASP A 76 -7.54 14.22 2.69
CA ASP A 76 -6.46 15.19 2.52
C ASP A 76 -5.51 14.78 1.38
N VAL A 77 -4.77 15.74 0.81
CA VAL A 77 -3.78 15.50 -0.24
C VAL A 77 -2.49 16.29 0.03
N ASP A 78 -1.34 15.62 -0.05
CA ASP A 78 -0.04 16.29 -0.08
C ASP A 78 0.23 16.84 -1.48
N THR A 79 0.10 18.15 -1.66
CA THR A 79 0.27 18.82 -2.97
C THR A 79 1.72 19.20 -3.28
N ALA A 80 2.60 19.15 -2.27
CA ALA A 80 3.95 19.70 -2.33
C ALA A 80 5.03 18.61 -2.34
N THR A 81 4.72 17.41 -1.84
CA THR A 81 5.70 16.33 -1.69
C THR A 81 5.48 15.21 -2.73
N PRO A 82 6.33 15.11 -3.77
CA PRO A 82 6.34 13.97 -4.66
C PRO A 82 6.65 12.67 -3.91
N SER A 83 5.77 11.68 -4.05
CA SER A 83 5.91 10.39 -3.36
C SER A 83 7.13 9.60 -3.84
N THR A 84 8.06 9.36 -2.93
CA THR A 84 9.19 8.43 -3.02
C THR A 84 9.31 7.61 -1.73
N ILE A 85 10.17 6.58 -1.71
CA ILE A 85 10.30 5.65 -0.57
C ILE A 85 10.54 6.37 0.78
N THR A 86 11.30 7.47 0.78
CA THR A 86 11.69 8.21 2.00
C THR A 86 11.17 9.64 2.03
N SER A 87 10.19 9.96 1.19
CA SER A 87 9.68 11.33 1.02
C SER A 87 8.84 11.85 2.19
N HIS A 88 8.09 10.96 2.84
CA HIS A 88 7.15 11.32 3.89
C HIS A 88 7.71 10.97 5.27
N ALA A 89 7.35 11.78 6.26
CA ALA A 89 7.62 11.49 7.65
C ALA A 89 6.79 10.28 8.14
N PRO A 90 7.19 9.61 9.23
CA PRO A 90 6.39 8.55 9.83
C PRO A 90 5.02 9.06 10.27
N GLY A 91 3.95 8.44 9.73
CA GLY A 91 2.58 8.65 10.16
C GLY A 91 2.09 7.56 11.11
N PHE A 92 1.16 7.91 11.99
CA PHE A 92 0.55 7.01 12.96
C PHE A 92 -0.96 7.28 13.05
N ILE A 93 -1.76 6.25 13.30
CA ILE A 93 -3.15 6.43 13.72
C ILE A 93 -3.16 6.67 15.23
N ASP A 94 -2.59 5.72 15.97
CA ASP A 94 -2.43 5.77 17.42
C ASP A 94 -1.12 5.08 17.80
N ARG A 95 -0.09 5.90 18.03
CA ARG A 95 1.29 5.45 18.23
C ARG A 95 1.45 4.45 19.38
N ASP A 96 0.63 4.57 20.42
CA ASP A 96 0.75 3.73 21.61
C ASP A 96 0.00 2.40 21.45
N ARG A 97 -0.94 2.32 20.51
CA ARG A 97 -1.81 1.16 20.28
C ARG A 97 -1.47 0.37 19.01
N GLU A 98 -0.58 0.86 18.16
CA GLU A 98 -0.14 0.16 16.95
C GLU A 98 0.98 -0.86 17.24
N LEU A 99 0.76 -2.14 16.88
CA LEU A 99 1.82 -3.14 16.90
C LEU A 99 2.59 -3.20 15.58
N ILE A 100 1.88 -3.02 14.48
CA ILE A 100 2.42 -2.97 13.13
C ILE A 100 2.19 -1.55 12.64
N VAL A 101 3.27 -0.88 12.26
CA VAL A 101 3.28 0.54 11.88
C VAL A 101 3.60 0.70 10.41
N GLY A 102 3.18 1.84 9.85
CA GLY A 102 3.48 2.23 8.48
C GLY A 102 2.25 2.77 7.77
N LEU A 103 2.30 4.05 7.42
CA LEU A 103 1.34 4.72 6.56
C LEU A 103 2.03 5.15 5.27
N GLN A 104 1.25 5.39 4.21
CA GLN A 104 1.78 5.88 2.94
C GLN A 104 2.32 7.31 3.04
N THR A 105 1.71 8.10 3.94
CA THR A 105 2.04 9.49 4.22
C THR A 105 2.20 9.68 5.74
N ASP A 106 2.38 10.92 6.16
CA ASP A 106 2.49 11.36 7.55
C ASP A 106 1.16 11.32 8.33
N ALA A 107 0.01 11.10 7.67
CA ALA A 107 -1.31 11.09 8.30
C ALA A 107 -2.26 10.04 7.72
N PRO A 108 -3.21 9.51 8.52
CA PRO A 108 -4.21 8.55 8.02
C PRO A 108 -5.11 9.19 6.95
N LEU A 109 -5.39 8.42 5.89
CA LEU A 109 -6.22 8.82 4.74
C LEU A 109 -5.73 10.04 3.94
N LYS A 110 -4.51 10.55 4.21
CA LYS A 110 -3.86 11.58 3.38
C LYS A 110 -3.21 10.95 2.16
N ARG A 111 -3.56 11.43 0.97
CA ARG A 111 -3.05 10.91 -0.32
C ARG A 111 -1.81 11.67 -0.76
N ALA A 112 -0.77 10.95 -1.20
CA ALA A 112 0.40 11.55 -1.81
C ALA A 112 0.22 11.76 -3.32
N ILE A 113 0.96 12.71 -3.90
CA ILE A 113 1.04 12.89 -5.35
C ILE A 113 2.15 12.03 -5.96
N MET A 114 1.90 11.46 -7.14
CA MET A 114 2.86 10.65 -7.88
C MET A 114 3.11 11.24 -9.28
N PRO A 115 3.84 12.36 -9.39
CA PRO A 115 4.03 13.07 -10.66
C PRO A 115 4.82 12.25 -11.70
N ASN A 116 5.61 11.26 -11.27
CA ASN A 116 6.28 10.29 -12.15
C ASN A 116 5.33 9.50 -13.07
N GLY A 117 4.05 9.36 -12.69
CA GLY A 117 3.03 8.73 -13.53
C GLY A 117 2.41 9.65 -14.58
N GLY A 118 2.68 10.95 -14.50
CA GLY A 118 2.16 11.99 -15.38
C GLY A 118 1.68 13.23 -14.63
N LEU A 119 2.36 14.36 -14.83
CA LEU A 119 2.05 15.63 -14.16
C LEU A 119 0.63 16.14 -14.45
N ARG A 120 0.16 16.06 -15.70
CA ARG A 120 -1.19 16.49 -16.09
C ARG A 120 -2.31 15.74 -15.35
N MET A 121 -2.10 14.46 -15.05
CA MET A 121 -3.07 13.67 -14.28
C MET A 121 -3.17 14.19 -12.85
N VAL A 122 -2.02 14.45 -12.21
CA VAL A 122 -1.96 15.01 -10.86
C VAL A 122 -2.66 16.38 -10.81
N GLU A 123 -2.32 17.30 -11.72
CA GLU A 123 -2.93 18.63 -11.77
C GLU A 123 -4.46 18.58 -11.95
N ASN A 124 -4.95 17.70 -12.83
CA ASN A 124 -6.39 17.52 -13.04
C ASN A 124 -7.08 16.93 -11.79
N SER A 125 -6.45 15.95 -11.12
CA SER A 125 -6.98 15.38 -9.89
C SER A 125 -7.02 16.40 -8.76
N LEU A 126 -5.97 17.21 -8.57
CA LEU A 126 -5.95 18.26 -7.56
C LEU A 126 -7.07 19.27 -7.80
N LYS A 127 -7.22 19.77 -9.03
CA LYS A 127 -8.30 20.70 -9.40
C LYS A 127 -9.68 20.12 -9.18
N ALA A 128 -9.90 18.84 -9.49
CA ALA A 128 -11.19 18.18 -9.28
C ALA A 128 -11.61 18.12 -7.80
N TYR A 129 -10.64 18.10 -6.88
CA TYR A 129 -10.88 18.13 -5.44
C TYR A 129 -10.67 19.51 -4.80
N GLY A 130 -10.49 20.56 -5.61
CA GLY A 130 -10.33 21.94 -5.13
C GLY A 130 -8.94 22.28 -4.59
N TYR A 131 -7.92 21.48 -4.90
CA TYR A 131 -6.52 21.74 -4.53
C TYR A 131 -5.73 22.32 -5.71
N GLU A 132 -4.69 23.08 -5.40
CA GLU A 132 -3.73 23.57 -6.38
C GLU A 132 -2.41 22.78 -6.28
N SER A 133 -1.79 22.53 -7.43
CA SER A 133 -0.46 21.94 -7.49
C SER A 133 0.59 22.93 -7.01
N ASP A 134 1.56 22.45 -6.24
CA ASP A 134 2.69 23.28 -5.83
C ASP A 134 3.51 23.74 -7.07
N PRO A 135 3.80 25.05 -7.22
CA PRO A 135 4.51 25.58 -8.38
C PRO A 135 5.91 25.00 -8.57
N PHE A 136 6.59 24.62 -7.48
CA PHE A 136 7.90 24.00 -7.54
C PHE A 136 7.80 22.57 -8.08
N VAL A 137 6.80 21.80 -7.66
CA VAL A 137 6.52 20.46 -8.22
C VAL A 137 6.23 20.57 -9.72
N THR A 138 5.33 21.44 -10.13
CA THR A 138 5.02 21.64 -11.56
C THR A 138 6.27 22.03 -12.35
N LYS A 139 7.12 22.92 -11.83
CA LYS A 139 8.37 23.32 -12.49
C LYS A 139 9.35 22.16 -12.63
N VAL A 140 9.56 21.38 -11.58
CA VAL A 140 10.51 20.25 -11.59
C VAL A 140 10.09 19.18 -12.61
N PHE A 141 8.80 18.79 -12.60
CA PHE A 141 8.29 17.72 -13.45
C PHE A 141 7.91 18.14 -14.87
N SER A 142 7.83 19.43 -15.17
CA SER A 142 7.69 19.94 -16.54
C SER A 142 9.03 20.25 -17.21
N THR A 143 10.05 20.65 -16.44
CA THR A 143 11.32 21.16 -17.00
C THR A 143 12.45 20.14 -16.95
N TYR A 144 12.56 19.36 -15.87
CA TYR A 144 13.74 18.51 -15.62
C TYR A 144 13.44 17.02 -15.70
N LEU A 145 12.24 16.63 -15.27
CA LEU A 145 11.79 15.23 -15.27
C LEU A 145 10.67 15.05 -16.28
N ASP A 146 10.88 15.52 -17.52
CA ASP A 146 9.91 15.38 -18.61
C ASP A 146 9.54 13.89 -18.73
N VAL A 147 8.32 13.58 -18.29
CA VAL A 147 7.90 12.20 -18.03
C VAL A 147 7.84 11.49 -19.38
N LEU A 148 8.69 10.48 -19.56
CA LEU A 148 8.84 9.57 -20.71
C LEU A 148 8.19 10.05 -22.04
N PRO A 149 8.97 10.35 -23.10
CA PRO A 149 8.47 10.92 -24.36
C PRO A 149 7.49 10.04 -25.19
N GLY A 150 7.01 8.91 -24.65
CA GLY A 150 6.00 8.04 -25.26
C GLY A 150 4.58 8.13 -24.67
N LEU A 151 4.35 8.90 -23.60
CA LEU A 151 3.03 9.06 -22.95
C LEU A 151 2.40 10.45 -23.17
N LYS A 152 2.91 11.20 -24.16
CA LYS A 152 2.18 12.37 -24.68
C LYS A 152 0.95 11.85 -25.41
N SER A 153 -0.22 12.04 -24.82
CA SER A 153 -1.53 11.73 -25.38
C SER A 153 -1.62 12.22 -26.83
N ARG A 154 -1.42 11.29 -27.77
CA ARG A 154 -2.03 11.41 -29.09
C ARG A 154 -3.52 11.22 -28.88
N ASP A 155 -4.28 12.30 -28.97
CA ASP A 155 -5.71 12.20 -29.21
C ASP A 155 -5.93 11.40 -30.50
N SER A 156 -7.00 10.60 -30.49
CA SER A 156 -7.57 9.79 -31.57
C SER A 156 -6.86 8.47 -31.94
N GLY A 157 -7.47 7.35 -31.53
CA GLY A 157 -7.25 6.02 -32.12
C GLY A 157 -7.06 4.90 -31.10
N LEU A 158 -7.94 3.90 -31.15
CA LEU A 158 -7.97 2.68 -30.33
C LEU A 158 -6.59 2.07 -30.00
N GLY A 159 -6.39 1.68 -28.74
CA GLY A 159 -5.28 0.80 -28.35
C GLY A 159 -5.09 0.69 -26.83
N ARG A 160 -5.70 -0.32 -26.23
CA ARG A 160 -5.57 -0.69 -24.81
C ARG A 160 -4.11 -1.04 -24.48
N LEU A 161 -3.38 -0.16 -23.80
CA LEU A 161 -2.08 -0.48 -23.20
C LEU A 161 -2.20 -0.50 -21.67
N THR A 162 -2.22 -1.70 -21.10
CA THR A 162 -2.18 -1.95 -19.67
C THR A 162 -0.74 -1.84 -19.16
N LEU A 163 -0.44 -0.85 -18.32
CA LEU A 163 0.77 -0.82 -17.49
C LEU A 163 0.59 -1.76 -16.29
N PRO A 164 1.60 -2.55 -15.88
CA PRO A 164 1.44 -3.61 -14.87
C PRO A 164 1.14 -3.11 -13.45
N GLY A 165 1.33 -1.81 -13.17
CA GLY A 165 1.10 -1.20 -11.86
C GLY A 165 -0.26 -0.51 -11.67
N ALA A 166 -0.98 -0.22 -12.75
CA ALA A 166 -2.29 0.44 -12.66
C ALA A 166 -3.43 -0.53 -12.29
N SER A 167 -3.18 -1.84 -12.32
CA SER A 167 -4.18 -2.85 -11.95
C SER A 167 -4.43 -2.93 -10.44
N CYS A 168 -3.48 -2.53 -9.60
CA CYS A 168 -3.65 -2.59 -8.15
C CYS A 168 -4.62 -1.52 -7.62
N PHE A 169 -4.65 -0.33 -8.24
CA PHE A 169 -5.52 0.75 -7.77
C PHE A 169 -7.00 0.48 -8.07
N ASN A 170 -7.30 -0.03 -9.27
CA ASN A 170 -8.70 -0.34 -9.65
C ASN A 170 -9.23 -1.64 -9.03
N ALA A 171 -8.35 -2.55 -8.59
CA ALA A 171 -8.75 -3.77 -7.88
C ALA A 171 -9.10 -3.46 -6.41
N LEU A 172 -8.31 -2.65 -5.71
CA LEU A 172 -8.61 -2.29 -4.32
C LEU A 172 -9.89 -1.45 -4.16
N CYS A 173 -10.26 -0.64 -5.15
CA CYS A 173 -11.49 0.17 -5.09
C CYS A 173 -12.77 -0.59 -5.49
N ARG A 174 -12.70 -1.76 -6.15
CA ARG A 174 -13.90 -2.51 -6.57
C ARG A 174 -14.38 -3.55 -5.56
N ASP A 175 -13.52 -4.05 -4.68
CA ASP A 175 -13.86 -5.16 -3.79
C ASP A 175 -14.54 -4.75 -2.46
N PHE A 176 -14.70 -3.45 -2.20
CA PHE A 176 -15.49 -2.94 -1.06
C PHE A 176 -16.94 -2.63 -1.45
N ARG A 177 -17.66 -3.62 -1.99
CA ARG A 177 -19.13 -3.65 -1.95
C ARG A 177 -19.57 -4.47 -0.73
N PRO A 178 -20.18 -3.87 0.31
CA PRO A 178 -20.81 -4.65 1.36
C PRO A 178 -22.04 -5.37 0.78
N GLY A 179 -21.99 -6.70 0.78
CA GLY A 179 -23.10 -7.56 0.40
C GLY A 179 -24.26 -7.42 1.38
N LEU A 180 -25.33 -6.78 0.92
CA LEU A 180 -26.66 -6.85 1.50
C LEU A 180 -27.62 -7.16 0.36
N THR A 181 -28.04 -8.43 0.25
CA THR A 181 -29.42 -8.88 -0.03
C THR A 181 -29.44 -10.41 -0.17
N GLY A 182 -29.60 -11.10 0.95
CA GLY A 182 -30.13 -12.46 0.97
C GLY A 182 -31.59 -12.40 1.40
N ALA A 183 -32.52 -12.51 0.45
CA ALA A 183 -33.93 -12.75 0.72
C ALA A 183 -34.31 -14.08 0.02
N PRO A 184 -35.01 -14.99 0.71
CA PRO A 184 -35.26 -16.33 0.19
C PRO A 184 -36.40 -16.30 -0.83
N ARG A 185 -36.27 -17.03 -1.93
CA ARG A 185 -37.41 -17.48 -2.72
C ARG A 185 -37.58 -18.97 -2.49
N GLY A 186 -38.73 -19.33 -1.94
CA GLY A 186 -39.20 -20.69 -1.79
C GLY A 186 -39.94 -21.19 -3.04
N VAL A 187 -40.12 -22.51 -3.02
CA VAL A 187 -40.83 -23.44 -3.92
C VAL A 187 -40.17 -23.68 -5.26
#